data_AF-A0A5P8WIT1-F1
#
_entry.id   AF-A0A5P8WIT1-F1
#
_cell.length_a   1.000
_cell.length_b   1.000
_cell.length_c   1.000
_cell.angle_alpha   90.00
_cell.angle_beta   90.00
_cell.angle_gamma   90.00
#
_symmetry.space_group_name_H-M   'P 1'
#
loop_
_entity.id
_entity.type
_entity.pdbx_description
1 polymer ?
#
loop_
_entity_poly.entity_id
_entity_poly.type
_entity_poly.pdbx_seq_one_letter_code
_entity_poly.pdbx_strand_id
1 'polypeptide(L)' 'MGKCTLPPNSCLNCGYLRTNVNFLPVFKDELERTVKVLAKAKQYAWEVQISMNETIKENLEKLVQSLEVTNE' A
#
# COMPACT_ATOMS: atom_id res chain seq x y z
N MET A 1 2.57 -8.79 22.34
CA MET A 1 2.63 -8.46 20.90
C MET A 1 3.94 -8.99 20.34
N GLY A 2 3.92 -9.70 19.21
CA GLY A 2 5.13 -10.27 18.58
C GLY A 2 6.00 -9.20 17.92
N LYS A 3 7.32 -9.44 17.85
CA LYS A 3 8.26 -8.55 17.15
C LYS A 3 7.98 -8.60 15.64
N CYS A 4 7.71 -7.45 15.03
CA CYS A 4 7.75 -7.32 13.57
C CYS A 4 9.20 -7.49 13.11
N THR A 5 9.44 -8.38 12.15
CA THR A 5 10.78 -8.66 11.61
C THR A 5 11.08 -7.88 10.33
N LEU A 6 10.09 -7.19 9.77
CA LEU A 6 10.25 -6.39 8.57
C LEU A 6 10.89 -5.03 8.88
N PRO A 7 11.63 -4.44 7.93
CA PRO A 7 12.14 -3.08 8.06
C PRO A 7 11.01 -2.07 8.35
N PRO A 8 11.28 -0.96 9.07
CA PRO A 8 10.27 0.03 9.44
C PRO A 8 9.41 0.56 8.28
N ASN A 9 9.96 0.60 7.06
CA ASN A 9 9.28 1.13 5.87
C ASN A 9 8.55 0.06 5.03
N SER A 10 8.52 -1.19 5.50
CA SER A 10 7.94 -2.31 4.75
C SER A 10 6.50 -2.63 5.16
N CYS A 11 5.88 -1.79 6.00
CA CYS A 11 4.53 -2.01 6.52
C CYS A 11 3.46 -2.12 5.41
N LEU A 12 3.58 -1.34 4.32
CA LEU A 12 2.67 -1.43 3.17
C LEU A 12 2.88 -2.67 2.31
N ASN A 13 3.98 -3.39 2.52
CA ASN A 13 4.26 -4.70 1.95
C ASN A 13 4.04 -5.84 2.96
N CYS A 14 3.55 -5.53 4.17
CA CYS A 14 3.36 -6.50 5.23
C CYS A 14 1.93 -7.07 5.19
N GLY A 15 1.79 -8.36 4.89
CA GLY A 15 0.51 -9.07 4.98
C GLY A 15 -0.07 -9.17 6.40
N TYR A 16 0.69 -8.80 7.43
CA TYR A 16 0.27 -8.76 8.84
C TYR A 16 0.06 -7.33 9.35
N LEU A 17 -0.03 -6.33 8.45
CA LEU A 17 -0.30 -4.95 8.84
C LEU A 17 -1.62 -4.89 9.60
N ARG A 18 -1.55 -4.56 10.90
CA ARG A 18 -2.72 -4.33 11.73
C ARG A 18 -3.11 -2.87 11.69
N THR A 19 -4.30 -2.59 11.17
CA THR A 19 -4.89 -1.25 11.09
C THR A 19 -6.40 -1.32 11.31
N ASN A 20 -7.10 -0.19 11.23
CA ASN A 20 -8.56 -0.09 11.34
C ASN A 20 -9.12 0.98 10.40
N VAL A 21 -10.46 1.06 10.33
CA VAL A 21 -11.19 1.94 9.43
C VAL A 21 -10.88 3.44 9.60
N ASN A 22 -10.45 3.88 10.77
CA ASN A 22 -10.11 5.29 11.00
C ASN A 22 -8.93 5.76 10.11
N PHE A 23 -8.11 4.82 9.62
CA PHE A 23 -7.01 5.08 8.72
C PHE A 23 -7.37 4.87 7.23
N LEU A 24 -8.61 4.49 6.91
CA LEU A 24 -9.07 4.31 5.53
C LEU A 24 -8.77 5.53 4.64
N PRO A 25 -9.01 6.79 5.06
CA PRO A 25 -8.66 7.95 4.24
C PRO A 25 -7.16 8.04 3.90
N VAL A 26 -6.30 7.65 4.85
CA VAL A 26 -4.84 7.65 4.67
C VAL A 26 -4.43 6.61 3.62
N PHE A 27 -4.99 5.40 3.68
CA PHE A 27 -4.69 4.37 2.69
C PHE A 27 -5.20 4.70 1.28
N LYS A 28 -6.34 5.41 1.18
CA LYS A 28 -6.83 5.91 -0.11
C LYS A 28 -5.91 6.97 -0.71
N ASP A 29 -5.48 7.94 0.09
CA ASP A 29 -4.52 8.96 -0.36
C ASP A 29 -3.18 8.31 -0.77
N GLU A 30 -2.67 7.36 0.01
CA GLU A 30 -1.44 6.64 -0.33
C GLU A 30 -1.58 5.81 -1.61
N LEU A 31 -2.74 5.19 -1.84
CA LEU A 31 -3.03 4.48 -3.09
C LEU A 31 -3.00 5.43 -4.29
N GLU A 32 -3.63 6.60 -4.17
CA GLU A 32 -3.61 7.62 -5.22
C GLU A 32 -2.18 8.09 -5.53
N ARG A 33 -1.37 8.34 -4.50
CA ARG A 33 0.05 8.72 -4.65
C ARG A 33 0.86 7.62 -5.33
N THR A 34 0.66 6.37 -4.91
CA THR A 34 1.35 5.20 -5.49
C THR A 34 1.03 5.06 -6.98
N VAL A 35 -0.23 5.26 -7.37
CA VAL A 35 -0.65 5.25 -8.78
C VAL A 35 0.05 6.36 -9.58
N LYS A 36 0.17 7.57 -9.02
CA LYS A 36 0.90 8.68 -9.67
C LYS A 36 2.40 8.37 -9.84
N VAL A 37 3.03 7.79 -8.82
CA VAL A 37 4.43 7.34 -8.88
C VAL A 37 4.61 6.28 -9.95
N LEU A 38 3.71 5.29 -10.03
CA LEU A 38 3.74 4.26 -11.05
C LEU A 38 3.61 4.81 -12.47
N ALA A 39 2.69 5.75 -12.69
CA ALA A 39 2.52 6.37 -14.00
C ALA A 39 3.82 7.06 -14.46
N LYS A 40 4.47 7.79 -13.55
CA LYS A 40 5.76 8.44 -13.81
C LYS A 40 6.87 7.40 -14.03
N ALA A 41 6.97 6.40 -13.17
CA ALA A 41 7.99 5.36 -13.29
C ALA A 41 7.88 4.59 -14.62
N LYS A 42 6.66 4.28 -15.07
CA LYS A 42 6.39 3.65 -16.37
C LYS A 42 6.77 4.55 -17.54
N GLN A 43 6.53 5.86 -17.45
CA GLN A 43 6.96 6.81 -18.46
C GLN A 43 8.48 6.84 -18.64
N TYR A 44 9.25 6.70 -17.56
CA TYR A 44 10.71 6.77 -17.58
C TYR A 44 11.42 5.40 -17.49
N ALA A 45 10.68 4.29 -17.63
CA ALA A 45 11.20 2.93 -17.51
C ALA A 45 12.04 2.68 -16.23
N TRP A 46 11.58 3.20 -15.08
CA TRP A 46 12.24 2.98 -13.79
C TRP A 46 11.85 1.63 -13.20
N GLU A 47 12.41 0.56 -13.76
CA GLU A 47 12.07 -0.85 -13.46
C GLU A 47 11.94 -1.17 -11.96
N VAL A 48 12.89 -0.72 -11.13
CA VAL A 48 12.85 -0.95 -9.67
C VAL A 48 11.63 -0.28 -9.02
N GLN A 49 11.35 0.96 -9.43
CA GLN A 49 10.20 1.71 -8.90
C GLN A 49 8.88 1.12 -9.38
N ILE A 50 8.82 0.65 -10.64
CA ILE A 50 7.64 -0.04 -11.17
C ILE A 50 7.37 -1.29 -10.32
N SER A 51 8.36 -2.18 -10.20
CA SER A 51 8.21 -3.44 -9.47
C SER A 51 7.80 -3.24 -8.00
N MET A 52 8.46 -2.32 -7.29
CA MET A 52 8.14 -2.07 -5.88
C MET A 52 6.76 -1.45 -5.69
N ASN A 53 6.40 -0.45 -6.50
CA ASN A 53 5.13 0.26 -6.33
C ASN A 53 3.94 -0.54 -6.85
N GLU A 54 4.11 -1.49 -7.77
CA GLU A 54 3.03 -2.42 -8.18
C GLU A 54 2.61 -3.32 -7.02
N THR A 55 3.58 -3.87 -6.28
CA THR A 55 3.28 -4.68 -5.08
C THR A 55 2.58 -3.85 -4.00
N ILE A 56 3.06 -2.62 -3.76
CA ILE A 56 2.45 -1.70 -2.78
C ILE A 56 1.01 -1.38 -3.19
N LYS A 57 0.79 -1.07 -4.48
CA LYS A 57 -0.54 -0.77 -5.02
C LYS A 57 -1.52 -1.92 -4.78
N GLU A 58 -1.15 -3.14 -5.13
CA GLU A 58 -2.02 -4.31 -4.95
C GLU A 58 -2.38 -4.55 -3.47
N ASN A 59 -1.42 -4.36 -2.58
CA ASN A 59 -1.65 -4.50 -1.14
C ASN A 59 -2.58 -3.40 -0.61
N LEU A 60 -2.39 -2.15 -1.05
CA LEU A 60 -3.26 -1.04 -0.70
C LEU A 60 -4.69 -1.24 -1.23
N GLU A 61 -4.87 -1.73 -2.46
CA GLU A 61 -6.19 -2.03 -3.01
C GLU A 61 -6.92 -3.09 -2.18
N LYS A 62 -6.24 -4.20 -1.83
CA LYS A 62 -6.81 -5.24 -0.96
C LYS A 62 -7.14 -4.70 0.44
N LEU A 63 -6.25 -3.88 1.01
CA LEU A 63 -6.45 -3.30 2.33
C LEU A 63 -7.64 -2.35 2.36
N VAL A 64 -7.72 -1.42 1.40
CA VAL A 64 -8.83 -0.47 1.25
C VAL A 64 -10.15 -1.22 1.10
N GLN A 65 -10.23 -2.22 0.20
CA GLN A 65 -11.44 -3.03 0.04
C GLN A 65 -11.84 -3.73 1.34
N SER A 66 -10.89 -4.33 2.07
CA SER A 66 -11.18 -5.03 3.32
C SER A 66 -11.73 -4.09 4.42
N LEU A 67 -11.21 -2.86 4.47
CA LEU A 67 -11.63 -1.84 5.43
C LEU A 67 -12.98 -1.22 5.05
N GLU A 68 -13.28 -1.08 3.76
CA GLU A 68 -14.59 -0.61 3.27
C GLU A 68 -15.69 -1.61 3.61
N VAL A 69 -15.47 -2.91 3.38
CA VAL A 69 -16.43 -3.98 3.73
C VAL A 69 -16.65 -4.07 5.24
N THR A 70 -15.64 -3.79 6.06
CA THR A 70 -15.77 -3.80 7.52
C THR A 70 -16.56 -2.57 8.05
N ASN A 71 -16.78 -1.55 7.21
CA ASN A 71 -17.47 -0.31 7.57
C ASN A 71 -18.94 -0.25 7.10
N GLU A 72 -19.45 -1.34 6.53
CA GLU A 72 -20.88 -1.55 6.21
C GLU A 72 -21.54 -2.47 7.25
#